data_AF-F5H6T4-F1
#
_entry.id   AF-F5H6T4-F1
#
_cell.length_a   1.000
_cell.length_b   1.000
_cell.length_c   1.000
_cell.angle_alpha   90.00
_cell.angle_beta   90.00
_cell.angle_gamma   90.00
#
_symmetry.space_group_name_H-M   'P 1'
#
loop_
_entity.id
_entity.type
_entity.pdbx_description
1 polymer ?
#
loop_
_entity_poly.entity_id
_entity_poly.type
_entity_poly.pdbx_seq_one_letter_code
_entity_poly.pdbx_strand_id
1 'polypeptide(L)'
;MVALPMVLVLLLVLSRGESELDAKIPSTGDATEWRNPHLSMLGSCQPAPSCQKCILSHPSCAWCKQLNFTASGEAEARRCARREELLARGCPLEELEEPRGQQEVLQDQPLSQGARGEGATQLAPQRVRVTLRPGEPQQLQVRFLRAEGYPVDLYYLMDLSYSMKDDLERVRQLGHALLVRLQEVTHSVRIGFGSFVDKTVLPFVSTVPSKLRHPCPTRLERCQSPFSFHHVLSLTGDAQAFEREVGRQSVSGNLDSPEGGFDAILQAALCQEQIGWRNVSRLLVFTSDDTFHTAGDGKLGGIFMPSDGHCHLDSNGLYSRSTEFDYPSVGQVAQALSAANIQPIFAVTSAALPVYQELSKLIPKSAVGELSEDSSNVVQLIMDAYNSLSSTVTLEHSSLPPGVHISYESQCEGPEKREGKAEDRGQCNHVRINQTGLCRVWGLQDWPTGHQLQYSLCPYQCDPGLGPYLG
;
A
#
# COMPACT_ATOMS: atom_id res chain seq x y z
N MET A 1 -36.56 -19.94 16.47
CA MET A 1 -36.42 -18.48 16.30
C MET A 1 -35.34 -18.25 15.27
N VAL A 2 -35.64 -17.41 14.28
CA VAL A 2 -34.89 -17.23 13.03
C VAL A 2 -33.51 -16.62 13.34
N ALA A 3 -32.44 -17.36 13.07
CA ALA A 3 -31.08 -16.84 13.11
C ALA A 3 -30.70 -16.35 11.71
N LEU A 4 -30.53 -15.03 11.55
CA LEU A 4 -29.93 -14.46 10.35
C LEU A 4 -28.47 -14.91 10.24
N PRO A 5 -27.98 -15.35 9.07
CA PRO A 5 -26.55 -15.50 8.85
C PRO A 5 -25.95 -14.10 8.65
N MET A 6 -24.99 -13.70 9.48
CA MET A 6 -24.15 -12.53 9.18
C MET A 6 -23.29 -12.86 7.96
N VAL A 7 -23.61 -12.22 6.85
CA VAL A 7 -22.77 -12.17 5.65
C VAL A 7 -21.63 -11.20 5.92
N LEU A 8 -20.40 -11.71 6.05
CA LEU A 8 -19.21 -10.87 6.04
C LEU A 8 -18.96 -10.41 4.59
N VAL A 9 -19.58 -9.29 4.21
CA VAL A 9 -19.27 -8.59 2.97
C VAL A 9 -17.97 -7.81 3.22
N LEU A 10 -16.83 -8.28 2.72
CA LEU A 10 -15.68 -7.39 2.49
C LEU A 10 -16.09 -6.36 1.43
N LEU A 11 -16.56 -5.21 1.89
CA LEU A 11 -16.64 -3.97 1.13
C LEU A 11 -15.32 -3.24 1.39
N LEU A 12 -14.52 -3.05 0.35
CA LEU A 12 -13.46 -2.03 0.35
C LEU A 12 -14.17 -0.68 0.36
N VAL A 13 -14.41 -0.13 1.56
CA VAL A 13 -14.87 1.24 1.76
C VAL A 13 -13.99 1.89 2.81
N LEU A 14 -13.46 3.05 2.45
CA LEU A 14 -12.63 3.96 3.23
C LEU A 14 -13.32 4.33 4.55
N SER A 15 -12.66 4.07 5.68
CA SER A 15 -13.05 4.62 6.98
C SER A 15 -11.83 5.19 7.69
N ARG A 16 -11.92 6.47 8.04
CA ARG A 16 -11.04 7.21 8.94
C ARG A 16 -11.07 6.57 10.33
N GLY A 17 -9.92 6.54 11.00
CA GLY A 17 -9.78 6.20 12.41
C GLY A 17 -8.65 7.01 13.03
N GLU A 18 -9.02 7.94 13.92
CA GLU A 18 -8.14 8.68 14.81
C GLU A 18 -7.47 7.72 15.80
N SER A 19 -6.22 7.98 16.17
CA SER A 19 -5.49 7.23 17.20
C SER A 19 -4.90 8.20 18.21
N GLU A 20 -5.42 8.19 19.44
CA GLU A 20 -4.79 8.80 20.61
C GLU A 20 -3.56 7.97 21.02
N LEU A 21 -2.48 8.69 21.30
CA LEU A 21 -1.24 8.17 21.88
C LEU A 21 -1.45 7.83 23.35
N ASP A 22 -0.91 6.70 23.79
CA ASP A 22 -0.15 6.70 25.03
C ASP A 22 0.92 5.60 25.04
N ALA A 23 2.16 6.06 25.27
CA ALA A 23 3.37 5.25 25.28
C ALA A 23 3.64 4.70 26.67
N LYS A 24 4.06 3.43 26.76
CA LYS A 24 4.86 2.95 27.88
C LYS A 24 5.87 1.91 27.39
N ILE A 25 7.13 2.34 27.37
CA ILE A 25 8.32 1.54 27.06
C ILE A 25 8.61 0.57 28.22
N PRO A 26 8.96 -0.70 27.94
CA PRO A 26 9.85 -1.45 28.79
C PRO A 26 11.20 -1.71 28.12
N SER A 27 12.20 -1.77 29.00
CA SER A 27 13.64 -1.84 28.78
C SER A 27 14.15 -3.09 28.08
N THR A 28 15.28 -2.88 27.41
CA THR A 28 16.25 -3.82 26.84
C THR A 28 16.51 -5.10 27.66
N GLY A 29 16.49 -6.24 26.97
CA GLY A 29 17.19 -7.46 27.41
C GLY A 29 16.45 -8.76 27.11
N ASP A 30 16.34 -9.16 25.84
CA ASP A 30 16.72 -10.51 25.41
C ASP A 30 16.74 -10.59 23.87
N ALA A 31 17.88 -10.96 23.30
CA ALA A 31 18.00 -11.23 21.88
C ALA A 31 17.28 -12.55 21.57
N THR A 32 16.01 -12.47 21.19
CA THR A 32 15.27 -13.63 20.71
C THR A 32 15.54 -13.81 19.22
N GLU A 33 16.48 -14.71 18.98
CA GLU A 33 16.71 -15.45 17.74
C GLU A 33 15.38 -15.76 17.00
N TRP A 34 15.32 -15.38 15.73
CA TRP A 34 14.15 -15.59 14.85
C TRP A 34 13.80 -17.08 14.80
N ARG A 35 12.79 -17.50 15.57
CA ARG A 35 12.21 -18.84 15.43
C ARG A 35 11.46 -18.91 14.12
N ASN A 36 11.99 -19.74 13.23
CA ASN A 36 11.38 -20.18 11.99
C ASN A 36 9.90 -20.61 12.23
N PRO A 37 8.90 -20.02 11.55
CA PRO A 37 7.46 -20.30 11.78
C PRO A 37 7.05 -21.75 11.48
N HIS A 38 7.94 -22.54 10.87
CA HIS A 38 7.74 -23.99 10.70
C HIS A 38 7.84 -24.81 12.01
N LEU A 39 8.37 -24.25 13.11
CA LEU A 39 8.64 -25.02 14.33
C LEU A 39 7.51 -25.07 15.37
N SER A 40 6.43 -24.29 15.23
CA SER A 40 5.23 -24.43 16.07
C SER A 40 4.34 -25.62 15.67
N MET A 41 4.63 -26.25 14.52
CA MET A 41 3.86 -27.35 13.93
C MET A 41 4.58 -28.72 13.97
N LEU A 42 5.50 -28.91 14.93
CA LEU A 42 6.11 -30.23 15.20
C LEU A 42 5.29 -31.10 16.18
N GLY A 43 4.02 -30.76 16.38
CA GLY A 43 3.10 -31.51 17.24
C GLY A 43 2.26 -32.52 16.48
N SER A 44 1.84 -33.58 17.16
CA SER A 44 0.69 -34.39 16.78
C SER A 44 -0.53 -33.98 17.60
N CYS A 45 -1.73 -34.31 17.13
CA CYS A 45 -2.95 -34.12 17.92
C CYS A 45 -2.78 -34.68 19.34
N GLN A 46 -3.04 -33.84 20.36
CA GLN A 46 -2.97 -34.23 21.76
C GLN A 46 -4.38 -34.31 22.37
N PRO A 47 -4.62 -35.22 23.32
CA PRO A 47 -5.86 -35.25 24.08
C PRO A 47 -6.17 -33.89 24.73
N ALA A 48 -7.40 -33.44 24.62
CA ALA A 48 -7.84 -32.12 25.08
C ALA A 48 -9.21 -32.25 25.77
N PRO A 49 -9.50 -31.52 26.86
CA PRO A 49 -10.68 -31.78 27.68
C PRO A 49 -12.01 -31.26 27.08
N SER A 50 -12.00 -30.58 25.93
CA SER A 50 -13.22 -30.09 25.28
C SER A 50 -13.07 -30.00 23.76
N CYS A 51 -14.19 -30.01 23.04
CA CYS A 51 -14.28 -29.81 21.58
C CYS A 51 -13.47 -28.58 21.14
N GLN A 52 -13.72 -27.43 21.78
CA GLN A 52 -13.03 -26.18 21.47
C GLN A 52 -11.51 -26.30 21.65
N LYS A 53 -11.03 -26.80 22.80
CA LYS A 53 -9.59 -26.97 23.03
C LYS A 53 -8.97 -27.99 22.07
N CYS A 54 -9.71 -29.00 21.66
CA CYS A 54 -9.28 -30.00 20.71
C CYS A 54 -9.10 -29.44 19.30
N ILE A 55 -10.08 -28.70 18.80
CA ILE A 55 -10.01 -28.12 17.44
C ILE A 55 -8.93 -27.05 17.36
N LEU A 56 -8.73 -26.29 18.45
CA LEU A 56 -7.69 -25.26 18.55
C LEU A 56 -6.28 -25.82 18.78
N SER A 57 -6.12 -27.08 19.21
CA SER A 57 -4.80 -27.60 19.58
C SER A 57 -3.95 -27.97 18.37
N HIS A 58 -4.55 -28.57 17.34
CA HIS A 58 -3.84 -28.97 16.13
C HIS A 58 -4.79 -29.19 14.94
N PRO A 59 -4.39 -28.87 13.69
CA PRO A 59 -5.20 -29.09 12.47
C PRO A 59 -5.52 -30.57 12.18
N SER A 60 -4.75 -31.50 12.75
CA SER A 60 -5.01 -32.95 12.60
C SER A 60 -5.94 -33.54 13.67
N CYS A 61 -6.39 -32.74 14.64
CA CYS A 61 -7.33 -33.20 15.65
C CYS A 61 -8.76 -33.29 15.15
N ALA A 62 -9.53 -34.18 15.72
CA ALA A 62 -10.97 -34.26 15.62
C ALA A 62 -11.55 -34.58 17.00
N TRP A 63 -12.83 -34.27 17.21
CA TRP A 63 -13.52 -34.50 18.46
C TRP A 63 -14.73 -35.42 18.27
N CYS A 64 -14.84 -36.49 19.06
CA CYS A 64 -16.04 -37.32 19.06
C CYS A 64 -17.08 -36.81 20.05
N LYS A 65 -18.22 -36.31 19.55
CA LYS A 65 -19.34 -35.83 20.39
C LYS A 65 -20.35 -36.91 20.77
N GLN A 66 -20.19 -38.15 20.28
CA GLN A 66 -21.08 -39.27 20.60
C GLN A 66 -21.19 -39.49 22.12
N LEU A 67 -22.42 -39.62 22.62
CA LEU A 67 -22.68 -39.96 24.02
C LEU A 67 -22.11 -41.36 24.34
N ASN A 68 -21.50 -41.51 25.53
CA ASN A 68 -20.86 -42.76 26.00
C ASN A 68 -19.71 -43.30 25.14
N PHE A 69 -19.05 -42.46 24.34
CA PHE A 69 -17.85 -42.84 23.58
C PHE A 69 -16.67 -43.28 24.47
N THR A 70 -16.45 -42.60 25.59
CA THR A 70 -15.42 -42.91 26.59
C THR A 70 -15.92 -43.99 27.53
N ALA A 71 -15.12 -45.04 27.75
CA ALA A 71 -15.47 -46.08 28.70
C ALA A 71 -15.40 -45.57 30.16
N SER A 72 -16.09 -46.23 31.08
CA SER A 72 -16.05 -45.86 32.51
C SER A 72 -14.61 -45.91 33.06
N GLY A 73 -14.10 -44.77 33.52
CA GLY A 73 -12.72 -44.60 33.98
C GLY A 73 -11.75 -44.02 32.94
N GLU A 74 -12.17 -43.84 31.69
CA GLU A 74 -11.40 -43.10 30.69
C GLU A 74 -11.58 -41.58 30.84
N ALA A 75 -10.51 -40.82 30.61
CA ALA A 75 -10.58 -39.37 30.63
C ALA A 75 -11.35 -38.84 29.40
N GLU A 76 -12.27 -37.90 29.61
CA GLU A 76 -13.00 -37.18 28.54
C GLU A 76 -12.08 -36.55 27.50
N ALA A 77 -10.84 -36.25 27.88
CA ALA A 77 -9.81 -35.75 26.96
C ALA A 77 -9.53 -36.69 25.78
N ARG A 78 -9.83 -37.99 25.91
CA ARG A 78 -9.68 -39.02 24.87
C ARG A 78 -10.70 -38.92 23.74
N ARG A 79 -11.69 -38.03 23.85
CA ARG A 79 -12.57 -37.66 22.72
C ARG A 79 -11.84 -36.84 21.68
N CYS A 80 -10.73 -36.21 22.04
CA CYS A 80 -9.83 -35.53 21.12
C CYS A 80 -8.72 -36.47 20.67
N ALA A 81 -8.70 -36.81 19.39
CA ALA A 81 -7.62 -37.57 18.79
C ALA A 81 -7.58 -37.34 17.27
N ARG A 82 -6.70 -38.05 16.56
CA ARG A 82 -6.75 -38.06 15.08
C ARG A 82 -8.02 -38.75 14.60
N ARG A 83 -8.53 -38.31 13.44
CA ARG A 83 -9.71 -38.91 12.78
C ARG A 83 -9.65 -40.44 12.72
N GLU A 84 -8.54 -40.99 12.24
CA GLU A 84 -8.34 -42.43 12.09
C GLU A 84 -8.47 -43.18 13.43
N GLU A 85 -7.94 -42.62 14.51
CA GLU A 85 -8.02 -43.20 15.84
C GLU A 85 -9.44 -43.18 16.40
N LEU A 86 -10.18 -42.07 16.22
CA LEU A 86 -11.57 -41.97 16.68
C LEU A 86 -12.48 -42.94 15.93
N LEU A 87 -12.29 -43.09 14.62
CA LEU A 87 -13.03 -44.05 13.81
C LEU A 87 -12.70 -45.49 14.21
N ALA A 88 -11.42 -45.81 14.44
CA ALA A 88 -10.99 -47.14 14.90
C ALA A 88 -11.57 -47.50 16.28
N ARG A 89 -11.81 -46.51 17.13
CA ARG A 89 -12.46 -46.67 18.45
C ARG A 89 -14.00 -46.70 18.37
N GLY A 90 -14.57 -46.60 17.18
CA GLY A 90 -16.01 -46.73 16.97
C GLY A 90 -16.81 -45.43 17.01
N CYS A 91 -16.18 -44.26 16.90
CA CYS A 91 -16.91 -43.00 16.75
C CYS A 91 -17.62 -42.96 15.38
N PRO A 92 -18.96 -42.78 15.32
CA PRO A 92 -19.69 -42.59 14.08
C PRO A 92 -19.25 -41.31 13.34
N LEU A 93 -19.35 -41.31 12.02
CA LEU A 93 -18.95 -40.17 11.20
C LEU A 93 -19.80 -38.92 11.46
N GLU A 94 -21.10 -39.09 11.70
CA GLU A 94 -22.05 -38.02 12.04
C GLU A 94 -21.80 -37.38 13.41
N GLU A 95 -21.13 -38.11 14.30
CA GLU A 95 -20.74 -37.66 15.64
C GLU A 95 -19.29 -37.15 15.70
N LEU A 96 -18.61 -37.06 14.57
CA LEU A 96 -17.25 -36.55 14.46
C LEU A 96 -17.27 -35.05 14.15
N GLU A 97 -16.81 -34.23 15.10
CA GLU A 97 -16.57 -32.81 14.90
C GLU A 97 -15.14 -32.60 14.37
N GLU A 98 -15.06 -32.25 13.10
CA GLU A 98 -13.78 -31.97 12.42
C GLU A 98 -13.97 -30.81 11.42
N PRO A 99 -14.15 -29.57 11.89
CA PRO A 99 -14.21 -28.43 11.00
C PRO A 99 -12.90 -28.35 10.20
N ARG A 100 -13.04 -28.09 8.90
CA ARG A 100 -11.93 -27.93 7.95
C ARG A 100 -11.95 -26.51 7.40
N GLY A 101 -10.79 -26.02 7.00
CA GLY A 101 -10.73 -24.78 6.25
C GLY A 101 -11.53 -24.90 4.94
N GLN A 102 -12.14 -23.81 4.51
CA GLN A 102 -12.96 -23.76 3.29
C GLN A 102 -12.65 -22.49 2.52
N GLN A 103 -12.77 -22.58 1.20
CA GLN A 103 -12.67 -21.45 0.29
C GLN A 103 -13.88 -21.42 -0.62
N GLU A 104 -14.54 -20.27 -0.67
CA GLU A 104 -15.70 -20.06 -1.52
C GLU A 104 -15.49 -18.80 -2.34
N VAL A 105 -15.50 -18.99 -3.66
CA VAL A 105 -15.34 -17.89 -4.60
C VAL A 105 -16.69 -17.21 -4.80
N LEU A 106 -16.79 -15.95 -4.37
CA LEU A 106 -18.02 -15.17 -4.44
C LEU A 106 -18.16 -14.40 -5.76
N GLN A 107 -17.04 -13.91 -6.30
CA GLN A 107 -16.98 -13.22 -7.58
C GLN A 107 -15.69 -13.59 -8.33
N ASP A 108 -15.84 -14.10 -9.54
CA ASP A 108 -14.75 -14.50 -10.44
C ASP A 108 -15.08 -14.15 -11.90
N GLN A 109 -15.20 -12.86 -12.15
CA GLN A 109 -15.27 -12.34 -13.51
C GLN A 109 -13.97 -12.73 -14.26
N PRO A 110 -14.09 -13.26 -15.48
CA PRO A 110 -12.93 -13.71 -16.24
C PRO A 110 -12.02 -12.53 -16.58
N LEU A 111 -10.71 -12.80 -16.67
CA LEU A 111 -9.74 -11.81 -17.12
C LEU A 111 -10.10 -11.35 -18.54
N SER A 112 -10.07 -10.05 -18.76
CA SER A 112 -10.50 -9.42 -20.01
C SER A 112 -9.65 -8.19 -20.29
N GLN A 113 -9.33 -8.00 -21.57
CA GLN A 113 -8.63 -6.81 -22.06
C GLN A 113 -9.50 -5.56 -22.11
N GLY A 114 -10.83 -5.73 -22.01
CA GLY A 114 -11.76 -4.64 -22.28
C GLY A 114 -11.65 -4.13 -23.72
N ALA A 115 -12.21 -2.95 -23.96
CA ALA A 115 -12.04 -2.23 -25.23
C ALA A 115 -10.92 -1.19 -25.05
N ARG A 116 -9.71 -1.50 -25.52
CA ARG A 116 -8.54 -0.61 -25.38
C ARG A 116 -8.24 -0.21 -23.91
N GLY A 117 -8.31 -1.18 -23.00
CA GLY A 117 -8.05 -0.97 -21.57
C GLY A 117 -9.25 -0.48 -20.75
N GLU A 118 -10.31 0.05 -21.37
CA GLU A 118 -11.54 0.42 -20.69
C GLU A 118 -12.43 -0.82 -20.45
N GLY A 119 -12.89 -0.99 -19.21
CA GLY A 119 -13.65 -2.18 -18.80
C GLY A 119 -12.82 -3.47 -18.72
N ALA A 120 -11.49 -3.35 -18.62
CA ALA A 120 -10.59 -4.48 -18.46
C ALA A 120 -10.70 -5.10 -17.06
N THR A 121 -10.80 -6.43 -17.01
CA THR A 121 -10.71 -7.21 -15.77
C THR A 121 -9.29 -7.75 -15.65
N GLN A 122 -8.46 -7.07 -14.88
CA GLN A 122 -7.02 -7.37 -14.77
C GLN A 122 -6.66 -8.34 -13.64
N LEU A 123 -7.59 -8.64 -12.73
CA LEU A 123 -7.35 -9.52 -11.58
C LEU A 123 -8.57 -10.40 -11.33
N ALA A 124 -8.33 -11.68 -11.06
CA ALA A 124 -9.37 -12.64 -10.74
C ALA A 124 -8.84 -13.72 -9.76
N PRO A 125 -9.67 -14.26 -8.84
CA PRO A 125 -11.04 -13.83 -8.52
C PRO A 125 -11.07 -12.45 -7.82
N GLN A 126 -12.21 -11.77 -7.85
CA GLN A 126 -12.35 -10.45 -7.22
C GLN A 126 -12.80 -10.56 -5.76
N ARG A 127 -13.56 -11.60 -5.41
CA ARG A 127 -14.04 -11.81 -4.04
C ARG A 127 -14.03 -13.28 -3.66
N VAL A 128 -13.42 -13.58 -2.52
CA VAL A 128 -13.35 -14.92 -1.95
C VAL A 128 -13.68 -14.84 -0.46
N ARG A 129 -14.48 -15.79 0.02
CA ARG A 129 -14.71 -16.05 1.44
C ARG A 129 -13.82 -17.21 1.85
N VAL A 130 -12.90 -16.96 2.78
CA VAL A 130 -11.98 -17.96 3.32
C VAL A 130 -12.35 -18.23 4.77
N THR A 131 -12.63 -19.49 5.08
CA THR A 131 -12.80 -20.00 6.44
C THR A 131 -11.50 -20.69 6.84
N LEU A 132 -10.81 -20.15 7.85
CA LEU A 132 -9.53 -20.67 8.32
C LEU A 132 -9.74 -21.59 9.53
N ARG A 133 -9.07 -22.74 9.53
CA ARG A 133 -8.88 -23.54 10.73
C ARG A 133 -7.49 -23.22 11.30
N PRO A 134 -7.35 -22.96 12.61
CA PRO A 134 -6.04 -22.68 13.20
C PRO A 134 -5.02 -23.77 12.88
N GLY A 135 -3.85 -23.34 12.41
CA GLY A 135 -2.77 -24.22 11.98
C GLY A 135 -2.96 -24.93 10.63
N GLU A 136 -4.10 -24.77 9.95
CA GLU A 136 -4.34 -25.31 8.61
C GLU A 136 -4.25 -24.18 7.57
N PRO A 137 -3.14 -24.07 6.82
CA PRO A 137 -3.00 -23.01 5.82
C PRO A 137 -3.97 -23.25 4.66
N GLN A 138 -4.55 -22.15 4.15
CA GLN A 138 -5.39 -22.14 2.96
C GLN A 138 -4.65 -21.48 1.81
N GLN A 139 -4.66 -22.11 0.62
CA GLN A 139 -3.97 -21.60 -0.56
C GLN A 139 -4.97 -21.02 -1.56
N LEU A 140 -4.93 -19.71 -1.78
CA LEU A 140 -5.72 -19.02 -2.81
C LEU A 140 -4.89 -18.85 -4.09
N GLN A 141 -5.53 -19.04 -5.24
CA GLN A 141 -4.93 -18.76 -6.54
C GLN A 141 -5.46 -17.43 -7.08
N VAL A 142 -4.57 -16.47 -7.32
CA VAL A 142 -4.87 -15.15 -7.90
C VAL A 142 -4.18 -15.05 -9.25
N ARG A 143 -4.94 -14.75 -10.29
CA ARG A 143 -4.47 -14.57 -11.66
C ARG A 143 -4.55 -13.09 -12.04
N PHE A 144 -3.56 -12.61 -12.78
CA PHE A 144 -3.53 -11.25 -13.27
C PHE A 144 -3.28 -11.20 -14.78
N LEU A 145 -3.77 -10.15 -15.43
CA LEU A 145 -3.59 -9.86 -16.84
C LEU A 145 -3.21 -8.40 -17.01
N ARG A 146 -2.04 -8.13 -17.59
CA ARG A 146 -1.63 -6.76 -17.94
C ARG A 146 -2.41 -6.29 -19.17
N ALA A 147 -3.35 -5.38 -18.96
CA ALA A 147 -4.18 -4.85 -20.05
C ALA A 147 -3.43 -3.87 -20.96
N GLU A 148 -3.73 -3.90 -22.25
CA GLU A 148 -3.22 -2.92 -23.22
C GLU A 148 -3.95 -1.57 -23.09
N GLY A 149 -3.20 -0.46 -23.17
CA GLY A 149 -3.79 0.88 -23.22
C GLY A 149 -4.53 1.31 -21.95
N TYR A 150 -4.18 0.77 -20.77
CA TYR A 150 -4.81 1.16 -19.51
C TYR A 150 -4.67 2.68 -19.25
N PRO A 151 -5.71 3.36 -18.72
CA PRO A 151 -5.65 4.81 -18.52
C PRO A 151 -4.54 5.25 -17.55
N VAL A 152 -3.97 6.42 -17.83
CA VAL A 152 -2.88 7.00 -17.04
C VAL A 152 -3.24 8.43 -16.63
N ASP A 153 -3.04 8.73 -15.36
CA ASP A 153 -2.98 10.09 -14.84
C ASP A 153 -1.54 10.41 -14.49
N LEU A 154 -0.99 11.49 -15.06
CA LEU A 154 0.37 11.94 -14.80
C LEU A 154 0.34 13.34 -14.18
N TYR A 155 0.81 13.46 -12.95
CA TYR A 155 0.95 14.74 -12.27
C TYR A 155 2.42 15.16 -12.26
N TYR A 156 2.74 16.25 -12.94
CA TYR A 156 4.10 16.77 -13.02
C TYR A 156 4.32 17.75 -11.86
N LEU A 157 5.22 17.39 -10.94
CA LEU A 157 5.53 18.14 -9.74
C LEU A 157 6.96 18.70 -9.84
N MET A 158 7.03 20.00 -10.11
CA MET A 158 8.28 20.67 -10.49
C MET A 158 8.83 21.56 -9.38
N ASP A 159 10.11 21.38 -9.07
CA ASP A 159 10.89 22.36 -8.34
C ASP A 159 10.99 23.67 -9.13
N LEU A 160 10.55 24.78 -8.53
CA LEU A 160 10.64 26.13 -9.09
C LEU A 160 11.56 27.03 -8.26
N SER A 161 12.51 26.47 -7.53
CA SER A 161 13.65 27.20 -6.97
C SER A 161 14.41 27.94 -8.08
N TYR A 162 15.35 28.81 -7.71
CA TYR A 162 16.03 29.66 -8.69
C TYR A 162 16.96 28.88 -9.62
N SER A 163 17.46 27.71 -9.21
CA SER A 163 18.34 26.87 -10.01
C SER A 163 17.61 26.24 -11.19
N MET A 164 16.33 25.90 -11.05
CA MET A 164 15.48 25.25 -12.06
C MET A 164 14.95 26.20 -13.17
N LYS A 165 15.63 27.32 -13.41
CA LYS A 165 15.13 28.39 -14.28
C LYS A 165 15.11 27.99 -15.75
N ASP A 166 16.20 27.45 -16.25
CA ASP A 166 16.34 26.96 -17.62
C ASP A 166 15.49 25.70 -17.85
N ASP A 167 15.32 24.84 -16.84
CA ASP A 167 14.39 23.71 -16.89
C ASP A 167 12.95 24.17 -17.16
N LEU A 168 12.49 25.23 -16.50
CA LEU A 168 11.13 25.75 -16.71
C LEU A 168 10.91 26.18 -18.16
N GLU A 169 11.91 26.80 -18.80
CA GLU A 169 11.82 27.17 -20.21
C GLU A 169 11.67 25.96 -21.12
N ARG A 170 12.33 24.85 -20.79
CA ARG A 170 12.21 23.59 -21.51
C ARG A 170 10.87 22.91 -21.27
N VAL A 171 10.44 22.76 -20.02
CA VAL A 171 9.18 22.09 -19.66
C VAL A 171 7.97 22.77 -20.29
N ARG A 172 7.99 24.10 -20.42
CA ARG A 172 6.97 24.87 -21.16
C ARG A 172 6.78 24.40 -22.60
N GLN A 173 7.85 23.97 -23.27
CA GLN A 173 7.83 23.50 -24.65
C GLN A 173 7.49 22.01 -24.76
N LEU A 174 7.59 21.27 -23.65
CA LEU A 174 7.45 19.82 -23.62
C LEU A 174 6.02 19.35 -23.35
N GLY A 175 5.10 20.22 -22.91
CA GLY A 175 3.71 19.86 -22.59
C GLY A 175 3.00 19.08 -23.70
N HIS A 176 2.94 19.62 -24.92
CA HIS A 176 2.35 18.92 -26.05
C HIS A 176 3.14 17.67 -26.45
N ALA A 177 4.48 17.73 -26.47
CA ALA A 177 5.31 16.59 -26.84
C ALA A 177 5.12 15.40 -25.88
N LEU A 178 5.01 15.66 -24.58
CA LEU A 178 4.75 14.64 -23.56
C LEU A 178 3.38 14.00 -23.78
N LEU A 179 2.34 14.79 -24.05
CA LEU A 179 1.01 14.24 -24.33
C LEU A 179 0.97 13.38 -25.57
N VAL A 180 1.56 13.87 -26.67
CA VAL A 180 1.61 13.12 -27.93
C VAL A 180 2.27 11.76 -27.69
N ARG A 181 3.38 11.74 -26.96
CA ARG A 181 4.08 10.49 -26.65
C ARG A 181 3.23 9.58 -25.75
N LEU A 182 2.60 10.10 -24.69
CA LEU A 182 1.75 9.30 -23.80
C LEU A 182 0.51 8.75 -24.53
N GLN A 183 -0.03 9.50 -25.48
CA GLN A 183 -1.16 9.08 -26.31
C GLN A 183 -0.80 7.94 -27.29
N GLU A 184 0.49 7.76 -27.63
CA GLU A 184 0.95 6.58 -28.37
C GLU A 184 0.87 5.30 -27.52
N VAL A 185 0.87 5.43 -26.20
CA VAL A 185 0.90 4.30 -25.24
C VAL A 185 -0.49 3.97 -24.69
N THR A 186 -1.30 4.99 -24.41
CA THR A 186 -2.67 4.83 -23.91
C THR A 186 -3.61 5.88 -24.47
N HIS A 187 -4.84 5.49 -24.77
CA HIS A 187 -5.84 6.38 -25.34
C HIS A 187 -6.50 7.31 -24.31
N SER A 188 -6.23 7.11 -23.01
CA SER A 188 -6.88 7.86 -21.92
C SER A 188 -5.84 8.44 -20.95
N VAL A 189 -5.19 9.51 -21.39
CA VAL A 189 -4.18 10.25 -20.62
C VAL A 189 -4.79 11.52 -20.04
N ARG A 190 -4.50 11.81 -18.78
CA ARG A 190 -4.65 13.14 -18.19
C ARG A 190 -3.34 13.62 -17.62
N ILE A 191 -3.09 14.92 -17.73
CA ILE A 191 -1.93 15.56 -17.12
C ILE A 191 -2.32 16.70 -16.20
N GLY A 192 -1.54 16.89 -15.15
CA GLY A 192 -1.66 17.99 -14.21
C GLY A 192 -0.29 18.57 -13.89
N PHE A 193 -0.28 19.74 -13.28
CA PHE A 193 0.94 20.45 -12.91
C PHE A 193 0.83 21.00 -11.49
N GLY A 194 1.91 20.83 -10.73
CA GLY A 194 2.14 21.52 -9.48
C GLY A 194 3.59 21.93 -9.37
N SER A 195 3.85 22.89 -8.49
CA SER A 195 5.19 23.36 -8.22
C SER A 195 5.47 23.49 -6.74
N PHE A 196 6.75 23.48 -6.38
CA PHE A 196 7.20 23.69 -5.01
C PHE A 196 8.51 24.48 -4.98
N VAL A 197 8.78 25.10 -3.83
CA VAL A 197 10.10 25.65 -3.48
C VAL A 197 10.37 25.20 -2.05
N ASP A 198 9.98 25.99 -1.06
CA ASP A 198 10.20 25.64 0.34
C ASP A 198 9.30 26.41 1.33
N LYS A 199 9.35 26.04 2.61
CA LYS A 199 8.63 26.68 3.70
C LYS A 199 9.06 28.14 3.83
N THR A 200 8.08 29.05 3.90
CA THR A 200 8.32 30.50 3.88
C THR A 200 8.70 31.08 5.25
N VAL A 201 9.69 30.48 5.90
CA VAL A 201 10.23 30.91 7.20
C VAL A 201 11.77 30.90 7.17
N LEU A 202 12.40 31.63 8.10
CA LEU A 202 13.84 31.46 8.31
C LEU A 202 14.12 30.06 8.89
N PRO A 203 15.28 29.42 8.62
CA PRO A 203 16.38 29.92 7.79
C PRO A 203 16.22 29.63 6.28
N PHE A 204 15.17 28.93 5.87
CA PHE A 204 14.97 28.47 4.48
C PHE A 204 14.76 29.64 3.51
N VAL A 205 14.00 30.66 3.93
CA VAL A 205 13.68 31.83 3.11
C VAL A 205 14.03 33.13 3.84
N SER A 206 14.48 34.13 3.08
CA SER A 206 14.68 35.49 3.61
C SER A 206 13.35 36.16 3.95
N THR A 207 13.12 36.44 5.23
CA THR A 207 11.92 37.15 5.74
C THR A 207 11.98 38.67 5.58
N VAL A 208 13.03 39.21 4.95
CA VAL A 208 13.12 40.65 4.64
C VAL A 208 12.02 41.00 3.63
N PRO A 209 11.15 42.01 3.88
CA PRO A 209 9.97 42.26 3.04
C PRO A 209 10.27 42.52 1.55
N SER A 210 11.44 43.08 1.22
CA SER A 210 11.86 43.28 -0.17
C SER A 210 12.30 41.98 -0.87
N LYS A 211 12.77 40.99 -0.11
CA LYS A 211 13.16 39.66 -0.58
C LYS A 211 11.97 38.70 -0.62
N LEU A 212 11.01 38.80 0.30
CA LEU A 212 9.75 38.07 0.19
C LEU A 212 8.95 38.44 -1.07
N ARG A 213 9.00 39.72 -1.49
CA ARG A 213 8.38 40.15 -2.76
C ARG A 213 9.18 39.75 -4.01
N HIS A 214 10.50 39.58 -3.88
CA HIS A 214 11.39 39.27 -5.00
C HIS A 214 12.65 38.57 -4.47
N PRO A 215 12.63 37.23 -4.32
CA PRO A 215 13.72 36.50 -3.67
C PRO A 215 14.95 36.37 -4.56
N CYS A 216 14.75 36.34 -5.88
CA CYS A 216 15.80 36.18 -6.88
C CYS A 216 16.94 37.21 -6.75
N PRO A 217 18.17 36.86 -7.15
CA PRO A 217 19.35 37.71 -7.04
C PRO A 217 19.26 38.97 -7.89
N THR A 218 18.65 38.89 -9.07
CA THR A 218 18.47 40.03 -9.99
C THR A 218 17.00 40.41 -10.12
N ARG A 219 16.73 41.69 -10.41
CA ARG A 219 15.37 42.21 -10.70
C ARG A 219 15.06 42.34 -12.19
N LEU A 220 15.93 41.77 -13.04
CA LEU A 220 15.77 41.85 -14.49
C LEU A 220 14.69 40.87 -15.00
N GLU A 221 14.30 39.91 -14.17
CA GLU A 221 13.46 38.79 -14.53
C GLU A 221 12.31 38.64 -13.55
N ARG A 222 11.23 37.96 -13.98
CA ARG A 222 10.10 37.69 -13.10
C ARG A 222 10.51 36.62 -12.09
N CYS A 223 10.17 36.86 -10.83
CA CYS A 223 10.43 35.95 -9.73
C CYS A 223 9.20 35.93 -8.83
N GLN A 224 8.66 34.75 -8.57
CA GLN A 224 7.52 34.63 -7.66
C GLN A 224 7.97 34.87 -6.22
N SER A 225 7.04 35.26 -5.36
CA SER A 225 7.27 35.17 -3.92
C SER A 225 7.52 33.70 -3.54
N PRO A 226 8.32 33.41 -2.50
CA PRO A 226 8.52 32.04 -2.01
C PRO A 226 7.19 31.40 -1.59
N PHE A 227 7.05 30.10 -1.83
CA PHE A 227 5.90 29.29 -1.46
C PHE A 227 6.34 27.84 -1.24
N SER A 228 5.63 27.09 -0.38
CA SER A 228 5.94 25.68 -0.13
C SER A 228 5.46 24.79 -1.29
N PHE A 229 4.14 24.69 -1.49
CA PHE A 229 3.55 23.93 -2.60
C PHE A 229 2.40 24.71 -3.22
N HIS A 230 2.31 24.67 -4.56
CA HIS A 230 1.25 25.25 -5.36
C HIS A 230 0.72 24.23 -6.37
N HIS A 231 -0.54 23.85 -6.21
CA HIS A 231 -1.30 23.15 -7.22
C HIS A 231 -1.77 24.14 -8.30
N VAL A 232 -1.28 23.98 -9.54
CA VAL A 232 -1.53 24.92 -10.64
C VAL A 232 -2.60 24.41 -11.59
N LEU A 233 -2.54 23.14 -11.98
CA LEU A 233 -3.44 22.55 -12.97
C LEU A 233 -3.89 21.15 -12.54
N SER A 234 -5.19 20.99 -12.32
CA SER A 234 -5.83 19.69 -12.09
C SER A 234 -5.70 18.78 -13.31
N LEU A 235 -5.72 17.46 -13.06
CA LEU A 235 -5.58 16.44 -14.10
C LEU A 235 -6.63 16.61 -15.21
N THR A 236 -6.15 16.95 -16.41
CA THR A 236 -6.99 17.23 -17.58
C THR A 236 -6.45 16.54 -18.84
N GLY A 237 -7.33 16.32 -19.83
CA GLY A 237 -6.92 15.85 -21.16
C GLY A 237 -6.49 16.98 -22.10
N ASP A 238 -6.59 18.25 -21.67
CA ASP A 238 -6.25 19.42 -22.47
C ASP A 238 -4.75 19.77 -22.38
N ALA A 239 -3.99 19.36 -23.39
CA ALA A 239 -2.56 19.68 -23.53
C ALA A 239 -2.28 21.18 -23.55
N GLN A 240 -3.17 21.95 -24.18
CA GLN A 240 -2.98 23.38 -24.36
C GLN A 240 -3.19 24.13 -23.04
N ALA A 241 -4.06 23.62 -22.16
CA ALA A 241 -4.18 24.13 -20.80
C ALA A 241 -2.87 23.97 -20.03
N PHE A 242 -2.18 22.83 -20.15
CA PHE A 242 -0.88 22.64 -19.50
C PHE A 242 0.16 23.63 -20.01
N GLU A 243 0.34 23.74 -21.33
CA GLU A 243 1.31 24.69 -21.90
C GLU A 243 1.03 26.14 -21.48
N ARG A 244 -0.25 26.51 -21.43
CA ARG A 244 -0.67 27.84 -20.99
C ARG A 244 -0.38 28.09 -19.52
N GLU A 245 -0.74 27.15 -18.63
CA GLU A 245 -0.57 27.35 -17.19
C GLU A 245 0.89 27.22 -16.74
N VAL A 246 1.65 26.26 -17.30
CA VAL A 246 3.11 26.18 -17.09
C VAL A 246 3.79 27.41 -17.69
N GLY A 247 3.32 27.90 -18.84
CA GLY A 247 3.82 29.11 -19.46
C GLY A 247 3.57 30.40 -18.68
N ARG A 248 2.69 30.37 -17.69
CA ARG A 248 2.44 31.49 -16.77
C ARG A 248 3.30 31.43 -15.52
N GLN A 249 3.93 30.31 -15.24
CA GLN A 249 4.82 30.17 -14.09
C GLN A 249 6.13 30.91 -14.33
N SER A 250 6.77 31.30 -13.23
CA SER A 250 8.17 31.72 -13.18
C SER A 250 8.83 31.07 -11.97
N VAL A 251 10.16 31.02 -11.96
CA VAL A 251 10.89 30.56 -10.77
C VAL A 251 10.69 31.49 -9.58
N SER A 252 11.06 31.00 -8.41
CA SER A 252 11.13 31.69 -7.14
C SER A 252 12.57 31.61 -6.61
N GLY A 253 12.75 31.69 -5.30
CA GLY A 253 14.04 31.41 -4.66
C GLY A 253 13.95 31.37 -3.14
N ASN A 254 14.87 30.62 -2.57
CA ASN A 254 15.10 30.37 -1.15
C ASN A 254 16.60 30.62 -0.83
N LEU A 255 17.10 30.16 0.31
CA LEU A 255 18.45 30.44 0.80
C LEU A 255 19.36 29.22 0.84
N ASP A 256 18.84 28.08 1.25
CA ASP A 256 19.54 26.80 1.33
C ASP A 256 19.31 25.94 0.08
N SER A 257 20.05 24.84 0.01
CA SER A 257 20.09 23.94 -1.14
C SER A 257 19.00 22.86 -1.13
N PRO A 258 18.71 22.17 0.00
CA PRO A 258 17.59 21.24 0.05
C PRO A 258 16.26 21.95 -0.13
N GLU A 259 15.33 21.32 -0.86
CA GLU A 259 14.03 21.92 -1.16
C GLU A 259 12.88 21.21 -0.43
N GLY A 260 11.73 21.90 -0.32
CA GLY A 260 10.53 21.44 0.38
C GLY A 260 9.66 20.44 -0.40
N GLY A 261 10.26 19.67 -1.31
CA GLY A 261 9.54 18.78 -2.23
C GLY A 261 8.67 17.71 -1.55
N PHE A 262 9.03 17.28 -0.34
CA PHE A 262 8.29 16.28 0.42
C PHE A 262 6.92 16.76 0.90
N ASP A 263 6.77 18.04 1.27
CA ASP A 263 5.45 18.63 1.55
C ASP A 263 4.55 18.54 0.32
N ALA A 264 5.12 18.86 -0.85
CA ALA A 264 4.41 18.89 -2.11
C ALA A 264 3.96 17.48 -2.55
N ILE A 265 4.83 16.47 -2.44
CA ILE A 265 4.47 15.07 -2.69
C ILE A 265 3.32 14.65 -1.77
N LEU A 266 3.43 14.95 -0.47
CA LEU A 266 2.40 14.56 0.49
C LEU A 266 1.06 15.23 0.19
N GLN A 267 1.03 16.55 -0.08
CA GLN A 267 -0.20 17.25 -0.45
C GLN A 267 -0.79 16.72 -1.76
N ALA A 268 0.03 16.45 -2.79
CA ALA A 268 -0.44 15.86 -4.04
C ALA A 268 -1.04 14.45 -3.87
N ALA A 269 -0.54 13.68 -2.90
CA ALA A 269 -1.08 12.37 -2.54
C ALA A 269 -2.37 12.46 -1.70
N LEU A 270 -2.51 13.46 -0.82
CA LEU A 270 -3.67 13.59 0.07
C LEU A 270 -4.85 14.32 -0.56
N CYS A 271 -4.60 15.33 -1.38
CA CYS A 271 -5.63 16.20 -1.98
C CYS A 271 -6.27 15.57 -3.23
N GLN A 272 -6.85 14.39 -3.08
CA GLN A 272 -7.37 13.56 -4.18
C GLN A 272 -8.31 14.31 -5.13
N GLU A 273 -9.25 15.08 -4.58
CA GLU A 273 -10.26 15.80 -5.35
C GLU A 273 -9.69 17.04 -6.07
N GLN A 274 -8.86 17.83 -5.37
CA GLN A 274 -8.24 19.04 -5.93
C GLN A 274 -7.29 18.70 -7.08
N ILE A 275 -6.48 17.66 -6.91
CA ILE A 275 -5.58 17.18 -7.95
C ILE A 275 -6.37 16.49 -9.09
N GLY A 276 -7.45 15.77 -8.74
CA GLY A 276 -8.37 15.15 -9.70
C GLY A 276 -7.98 13.72 -10.11
N TRP A 277 -7.37 12.95 -9.19
CA TRP A 277 -6.92 11.58 -9.46
C TRP A 277 -8.10 10.64 -9.78
N ARG A 278 -8.05 9.96 -10.94
CA ARG A 278 -8.97 8.86 -11.26
C ARG A 278 -8.51 7.55 -10.60
N ASN A 279 -9.38 6.55 -10.58
CA ASN A 279 -9.03 5.20 -10.11
C ASN A 279 -8.34 4.39 -11.22
N VAL A 280 -7.16 4.86 -11.64
CA VAL A 280 -6.38 4.34 -12.79
C VAL A 280 -4.89 4.26 -12.41
N SER A 281 -3.98 4.06 -13.36
CA SER A 281 -2.55 4.17 -13.05
C SER A 281 -2.17 5.62 -12.79
N ARG A 282 -1.64 5.90 -11.59
CA ARG A 282 -1.29 7.26 -11.12
C ARG A 282 0.22 7.40 -11.09
N LEU A 283 0.76 8.31 -11.88
CA LEU A 283 2.18 8.63 -11.95
C LEU A 283 2.41 10.03 -11.40
N LEU A 284 3.35 10.18 -10.47
CA LEU A 284 3.80 11.48 -9.98
C LEU A 284 5.24 11.69 -10.43
N VAL A 285 5.45 12.58 -11.39
CA VAL A 285 6.81 12.92 -11.85
C VAL A 285 7.33 14.02 -10.94
N PHE A 286 8.37 13.72 -10.17
CA PHE A 286 9.04 14.67 -9.30
C PHE A 286 10.35 15.11 -9.96
N THR A 287 10.52 16.43 -10.18
CA THR A 287 11.74 16.97 -10.79
C THR A 287 12.41 17.99 -9.88
N SER A 288 13.69 17.80 -9.60
CA SER A 288 14.54 18.73 -8.83
C SER A 288 16.01 18.47 -9.17
N ASP A 289 16.84 19.49 -9.00
CA ASP A 289 18.30 19.41 -9.19
C ASP A 289 19.07 19.26 -7.87
N ASP A 290 18.39 19.21 -6.72
CA ASP A 290 18.99 19.07 -5.40
C ASP A 290 18.24 18.04 -4.51
N THR A 291 18.69 17.90 -3.26
CA THR A 291 18.09 17.03 -2.23
C THR A 291 16.81 17.63 -1.65
N PHE A 292 16.15 16.87 -0.78
CA PHE A 292 14.90 17.25 -0.12
C PHE A 292 15.09 17.47 1.39
N HIS A 293 14.25 18.31 1.98
CA HIS A 293 14.05 18.38 3.42
C HIS A 293 13.24 17.19 3.97
N THR A 294 13.54 16.80 5.21
CA THR A 294 12.89 15.68 5.92
C THR A 294 12.37 16.12 7.30
N ALA A 295 11.45 15.33 7.87
CA ALA A 295 10.98 15.53 9.24
C ALA A 295 12.15 15.70 10.22
N GLY A 296 12.07 16.75 11.03
CA GLY A 296 13.13 17.22 11.92
C GLY A 296 13.78 18.52 11.46
N ASP A 297 13.85 18.78 10.15
CA ASP A 297 14.50 19.98 9.61
C ASP A 297 13.73 21.26 9.95
N GLY A 298 12.39 21.20 9.98
CA GLY A 298 11.53 22.32 10.33
C GLY A 298 11.78 22.88 11.73
N LYS A 299 12.43 22.11 12.62
CA LYS A 299 12.88 22.57 13.94
C LYS A 299 13.78 23.81 13.83
N LEU A 300 14.60 23.92 12.79
CA LEU A 300 15.45 25.10 12.55
C LEU A 300 14.62 26.37 12.31
N GLY A 301 13.45 26.24 11.70
CA GLY A 301 12.49 27.32 11.49
C GLY A 301 11.44 27.49 12.58
N GLY A 302 11.60 26.80 13.72
CA GLY A 302 10.67 26.85 14.84
C GLY A 302 9.39 26.05 14.62
N ILE A 303 9.37 25.14 13.65
CA ILE A 303 8.24 24.27 13.33
C ILE A 303 8.46 22.93 14.01
N PHE A 304 7.57 22.55 14.92
CA PHE A 304 7.74 21.37 15.79
C PHE A 304 6.57 20.38 15.72
N MET A 305 5.46 20.76 15.08
CA MET A 305 4.33 19.86 14.88
C MET A 305 4.62 18.95 13.70
N PRO A 306 4.58 17.61 13.84
CA PRO A 306 4.69 16.71 12.70
C PRO A 306 3.60 16.98 11.67
N SER A 307 3.86 16.69 10.39
CA SER A 307 2.83 16.73 9.36
C SER A 307 1.65 15.84 9.74
N ASP A 308 0.44 16.41 9.70
CA ASP A 308 -0.79 15.77 10.19
C ASP A 308 -1.41 14.79 9.18
N GLY A 309 -0.85 14.67 7.97
CA GLY A 309 -1.37 13.78 6.94
C GLY A 309 -2.73 14.21 6.38
N HIS A 310 -3.06 15.50 6.40
CA HIS A 310 -4.28 16.05 5.81
C HIS A 310 -4.01 17.00 4.62
N CYS A 311 -5.02 17.16 3.77
CA CYS A 311 -4.99 18.13 2.68
C CYS A 311 -5.25 19.55 3.23
N HIS A 312 -4.36 20.50 2.93
CA HIS A 312 -4.42 21.89 3.39
C HIS A 312 -4.25 22.91 2.25
N LEU A 313 -4.71 22.53 1.05
CA LEU A 313 -4.79 23.46 -0.07
C LEU A 313 -5.90 24.47 0.15
N ASP A 314 -5.58 25.75 -0.07
CA ASP A 314 -6.58 26.82 -0.09
C ASP A 314 -7.33 26.87 -1.43
N SER A 315 -8.23 27.86 -1.58
CA SER A 315 -9.00 28.05 -2.81
C SER A 315 -8.16 28.38 -4.05
N ASN A 316 -6.91 28.79 -3.87
CA ASN A 316 -5.97 29.10 -4.94
C ASN A 316 -4.99 27.94 -5.20
N GLY A 317 -5.14 26.81 -4.51
CA GLY A 317 -4.26 25.67 -4.65
C GLY A 317 -2.93 25.81 -3.92
N LEU A 318 -2.77 26.75 -2.99
CA LEU A 318 -1.55 26.89 -2.19
C LEU A 318 -1.63 26.08 -0.90
N TYR A 319 -0.51 25.45 -0.52
CA TYR A 319 -0.38 24.83 0.81
C TYR A 319 -0.23 25.90 1.89
N SER A 320 -1.39 26.36 2.36
CA SER A 320 -1.53 27.53 3.24
C SER A 320 -0.91 27.36 4.62
N ARG A 321 -0.91 26.13 5.16
CA ARG A 321 -0.46 25.81 6.53
C ARG A 321 0.94 25.20 6.58
N SER A 322 1.73 25.37 5.52
CA SER A 322 3.10 24.81 5.41
C SER A 322 4.04 25.23 6.54
N THR A 323 3.84 26.41 7.13
CA THR A 323 4.67 26.93 8.23
C THR A 323 4.20 26.47 9.62
N GLU A 324 3.07 25.75 9.70
CA GLU A 324 2.53 25.22 10.96
C GLU A 324 2.99 23.79 11.23
N PHE A 325 3.28 23.03 10.17
CA PHE A 325 3.65 21.63 10.23
C PHE A 325 5.05 21.40 9.64
N ASP A 326 5.82 20.53 10.27
CA ASP A 326 7.14 20.11 9.82
C ASP A 326 7.05 19.35 8.49
N TYR A 327 8.18 19.17 7.81
CA TYR A 327 8.26 18.30 6.65
C TYR A 327 7.84 16.88 7.01
N PRO A 328 7.25 16.11 6.08
CA PRO A 328 6.90 14.74 6.36
C PRO A 328 8.13 13.84 6.40
N SER A 329 8.04 12.76 7.17
CA SER A 329 9.09 11.73 7.18
C SER A 329 9.04 10.90 5.90
N VAL A 330 10.16 10.28 5.52
CA VAL A 330 10.21 9.32 4.40
C VAL A 330 9.13 8.24 4.54
N GLY A 331 8.93 7.70 5.75
CA GLY A 331 7.90 6.69 6.01
C GLY A 331 6.48 7.20 5.80
N GLN A 332 6.20 8.45 6.18
CA GLN A 332 4.90 9.09 5.95
C GLN A 332 4.63 9.32 4.46
N VAL A 333 5.64 9.76 3.70
CA VAL A 333 5.56 9.90 2.24
C VAL A 333 5.29 8.55 1.58
N ALA A 334 6.04 7.51 1.94
CA ALA A 334 5.86 6.15 1.42
C ALA A 334 4.45 5.61 1.71
N GLN A 335 3.95 5.81 2.93
CA GLN A 335 2.61 5.39 3.34
C GLN A 335 1.52 6.12 2.56
N ALA A 336 1.64 7.44 2.41
CA ALA A 336 0.66 8.25 1.69
C ALA A 336 0.60 7.90 0.19
N LEU A 337 1.76 7.71 -0.46
CA LEU A 337 1.85 7.29 -1.86
C LEU A 337 1.25 5.90 -2.08
N SER A 338 1.56 4.94 -1.19
CA SER A 338 1.01 3.59 -1.22
C SER A 338 -0.51 3.60 -1.05
N ALA A 339 -1.03 4.31 -0.04
CA ALA A 339 -2.47 4.43 0.21
C ALA A 339 -3.21 5.12 -0.95
N ALA A 340 -2.56 6.07 -1.62
CA ALA A 340 -3.08 6.75 -2.79
C ALA A 340 -2.81 5.98 -4.12
N ASN A 341 -2.14 4.82 -4.08
CA ASN A 341 -1.73 4.06 -5.27
C ASN A 341 -0.99 4.93 -6.32
N ILE A 342 -0.15 5.87 -5.86
CA ILE A 342 0.66 6.76 -6.68
C ILE A 342 2.07 6.17 -6.83
N GLN A 343 2.55 6.11 -8.06
CA GLN A 343 3.88 5.63 -8.41
C GLN A 343 4.78 6.83 -8.71
N PRO A 344 5.73 7.19 -7.83
CA PRO A 344 6.57 8.34 -8.07
C PRO A 344 7.71 8.01 -9.06
N ILE A 345 8.01 8.97 -9.92
CA ILE A 345 9.15 8.95 -10.84
C ILE A 345 10.04 10.12 -10.44
N PHE A 346 11.17 9.84 -9.80
CA PHE A 346 12.15 10.84 -9.42
C PHE A 346 13.07 11.10 -10.61
N ALA A 347 12.88 12.23 -11.29
CA ALA A 347 13.75 12.69 -12.36
C ALA A 347 14.65 13.79 -11.80
N VAL A 348 15.90 13.43 -11.48
CA VAL A 348 16.81 14.30 -10.73
C VAL A 348 18.16 14.38 -11.41
N THR A 349 18.87 15.50 -11.24
CA THR A 349 20.20 15.68 -11.83
C THR A 349 21.23 14.72 -11.24
N SER A 350 22.35 14.55 -11.93
CA SER A 350 23.41 13.59 -11.59
C SER A 350 23.94 13.74 -10.15
N ALA A 351 23.98 14.96 -9.62
CA ALA A 351 24.49 15.25 -8.28
C ALA A 351 23.60 14.68 -7.17
N ALA A 352 22.28 14.80 -7.31
CA ALA A 352 21.31 14.32 -6.33
C ALA A 352 20.92 12.84 -6.54
N LEU A 353 21.18 12.29 -7.73
CA LEU A 353 20.79 10.93 -8.14
C LEU A 353 21.05 9.82 -7.09
N PRO A 354 22.23 9.72 -6.43
CA PRO A 354 22.49 8.66 -5.45
C PRO A 354 21.52 8.70 -4.26
N VAL A 355 21.11 9.90 -3.83
CA VAL A 355 20.20 10.07 -2.69
C VAL A 355 18.81 9.54 -3.05
N TYR A 356 18.31 9.88 -4.23
CA TYR A 356 16.99 9.41 -4.69
C TYR A 356 16.98 7.92 -5.03
N GLN A 357 18.12 7.34 -5.43
CA GLN A 357 18.25 5.88 -5.59
C GLN A 357 18.07 5.14 -4.25
N GLU A 358 18.64 5.66 -3.14
CA GLU A 358 18.40 5.09 -1.82
C GLU A 358 16.95 5.31 -1.35
N LEU A 359 16.39 6.50 -1.60
CA LEU A 359 14.98 6.79 -1.30
C LEU A 359 14.03 5.81 -2.01
N SER A 360 14.28 5.53 -3.28
CA SER A 360 13.47 4.62 -4.10
C SER A 360 13.50 3.16 -3.62
N LYS A 361 14.46 2.77 -2.78
CA LYS A 361 14.44 1.43 -2.14
C LYS A 361 13.44 1.36 -0.99
N LEU A 362 13.11 2.52 -0.41
CA LEU A 362 12.19 2.64 0.73
C LEU A 362 10.74 2.90 0.28
N ILE A 363 10.54 3.40 -0.94
CA ILE A 363 9.22 3.68 -1.52
C ILE A 363 8.90 2.57 -2.55
N PRO A 364 7.88 1.74 -2.30
CA PRO A 364 7.47 0.73 -3.29
C PRO A 364 6.98 1.36 -4.59
N LYS A 365 7.22 0.67 -5.72
CA LYS A 365 6.76 1.08 -7.06
C LYS A 365 7.18 2.49 -7.46
N SER A 366 8.40 2.89 -7.09
CA SER A 366 9.03 4.10 -7.56
C SER A 366 10.09 3.83 -8.63
N ALA A 367 10.33 4.81 -9.49
CA ALA A 367 11.42 4.81 -10.45
C ALA A 367 12.30 6.04 -10.25
N VAL A 368 13.57 5.92 -10.60
CA VAL A 368 14.55 7.02 -10.57
C VAL A 368 15.22 7.10 -11.94
N GLY A 369 15.35 8.31 -12.47
CA GLY A 369 16.06 8.57 -13.71
C GLY A 369 16.93 9.82 -13.59
N GLU A 370 18.05 9.82 -14.30
CA GLU A 370 18.93 10.98 -14.40
C GLU A 370 18.33 12.01 -15.36
N LEU A 371 18.02 13.19 -14.83
CA LEU A 371 17.56 14.35 -15.56
C LEU A 371 18.78 15.15 -16.05
N SER A 372 18.77 15.55 -17.33
CA SER A 372 19.77 16.50 -17.82
C SER A 372 19.57 17.86 -17.16
N GLU A 373 20.64 18.66 -17.04
CA GLU A 373 20.58 19.99 -16.39
C GLU A 373 19.56 20.94 -17.04
N ASP A 374 19.18 20.72 -18.29
CA ASP A 374 18.18 21.50 -19.01
C ASP A 374 16.80 20.82 -19.12
N SER A 375 16.60 19.70 -18.43
CA SER A 375 15.41 18.84 -18.52
C SER A 375 15.06 18.34 -19.93
N SER A 376 15.97 18.36 -20.90
CA SER A 376 15.68 17.98 -22.29
C SER A 376 15.33 16.50 -22.48
N ASN A 377 15.81 15.61 -21.62
CA ASN A 377 15.55 14.17 -21.69
C ASN A 377 14.30 13.69 -20.91
N VAL A 378 13.58 14.59 -20.22
CA VAL A 378 12.50 14.23 -19.29
C VAL A 378 11.38 13.41 -19.92
N VAL A 379 11.03 13.67 -21.19
CA VAL A 379 9.97 12.92 -21.88
C VAL A 379 10.36 11.45 -22.05
N GLN A 380 11.60 11.18 -22.45
CA GLN A 380 12.10 9.82 -22.61
C GLN A 380 12.23 9.12 -21.25
N LEU A 381 12.72 9.84 -20.23
CA LEU A 381 12.82 9.34 -18.86
C LEU A 381 11.46 8.90 -18.32
N ILE A 382 10.41 9.71 -18.46
CA ILE A 382 9.05 9.36 -18.05
C ILE A 382 8.58 8.10 -18.75
N MET A 383 8.88 7.95 -20.04
CA MET A 383 8.49 6.77 -20.81
C MET A 383 9.20 5.50 -20.38
N ASP A 384 10.50 5.58 -20.13
CA ASP A 384 11.29 4.45 -19.66
C ASP A 384 10.85 4.03 -18.25
N ALA A 385 10.61 5.01 -17.37
CA ALA A 385 10.08 4.79 -16.04
C ALA A 385 8.68 4.17 -16.09
N TYR A 386 7.77 4.68 -16.93
CA TYR A 386 6.44 4.10 -17.12
C TYR A 386 6.51 2.67 -17.63
N ASN A 387 7.35 2.38 -18.63
CA ASN A 387 7.50 1.04 -19.18
C ASN A 387 8.04 0.06 -18.12
N SER A 388 9.02 0.49 -17.33
CA SER A 388 9.55 -0.27 -16.20
C SER A 388 8.48 -0.57 -15.14
N LEU A 389 7.80 0.48 -14.66
CA LEU A 389 6.76 0.37 -13.63
C LEU A 389 5.58 -0.48 -14.10
N SER A 390 5.06 -0.21 -15.29
CA SER A 390 3.91 -0.94 -15.83
C SER A 390 4.24 -2.40 -16.20
N SER A 391 5.51 -2.75 -16.37
CA SER A 391 5.95 -4.14 -16.53
C SER A 391 6.11 -4.90 -15.20
N THR A 392 5.99 -4.21 -14.06
CA THR A 392 6.11 -4.81 -12.74
C THR A 392 4.74 -4.95 -12.10
N VAL A 393 4.31 -6.18 -11.84
CA VAL A 393 3.06 -6.48 -11.16
C VAL A 393 3.38 -6.89 -9.73
N THR A 394 2.82 -6.15 -8.77
CA THR A 394 2.99 -6.43 -7.34
C THR A 394 1.63 -6.65 -6.68
N LEU A 395 1.50 -7.75 -5.95
CA LEU A 395 0.34 -8.08 -5.12
C LEU A 395 0.72 -7.90 -3.65
N GLU A 396 0.00 -7.02 -2.98
CA GLU A 396 0.17 -6.67 -1.57
C GLU A 396 -1.15 -6.86 -0.82
N HIS A 397 -1.06 -6.92 0.51
CA HIS A 397 -2.21 -7.02 1.39
C HIS A 397 -2.29 -5.80 2.32
N SER A 398 -3.51 -5.49 2.77
CA SER A 398 -3.73 -4.48 3.82
C SER A 398 -3.31 -5.02 5.19
N SER A 399 -3.52 -4.23 6.25
CA SER A 399 -3.31 -4.68 7.63
C SER A 399 -4.01 -6.01 7.91
N LEU A 400 -3.26 -6.96 8.49
CA LEU A 400 -3.76 -8.28 8.84
C LEU A 400 -4.38 -8.28 10.24
N PRO A 401 -5.46 -9.05 10.47
CA PRO A 401 -5.95 -9.31 11.81
C PRO A 401 -4.88 -10.01 12.68
N PRO A 402 -4.90 -9.81 14.01
CA PRO A 402 -3.96 -10.49 14.91
C PRO A 402 -4.01 -12.01 14.76
N GLY A 403 -2.82 -12.62 14.64
CA GLY A 403 -2.67 -14.06 14.46
C GLY A 403 -2.87 -14.55 13.03
N VAL A 404 -3.17 -13.70 12.06
CA VAL A 404 -3.20 -14.08 10.64
C VAL A 404 -1.85 -13.80 10.00
N HIS A 405 -1.29 -14.82 9.35
CA HIS A 405 -0.05 -14.77 8.60
C HIS A 405 -0.33 -15.06 7.13
N ILE A 406 0.35 -14.34 6.23
CA ILE A 406 0.22 -14.49 4.80
C ILE A 406 1.60 -14.66 4.16
N SER A 407 1.70 -15.50 3.13
CA SER A 407 2.89 -15.61 2.29
C SER A 407 2.52 -15.78 0.83
N TYR A 408 3.44 -15.42 -0.05
CA TYR A 408 3.23 -15.36 -1.49
C TYR A 408 4.19 -16.28 -2.23
N GLU A 409 3.70 -16.85 -3.33
CA GLU A 409 4.49 -17.58 -4.33
C GLU A 409 4.09 -17.04 -5.71
N SER A 410 5.04 -16.41 -6.40
CA SER A 410 4.82 -15.74 -7.70
C SER A 410 5.22 -16.66 -8.86
N GLN A 411 4.37 -16.77 -9.88
CA GLN A 411 4.61 -17.53 -11.11
C GLN A 411 4.39 -16.61 -12.33
N CYS A 412 5.49 -16.07 -12.85
CA CYS A 412 5.48 -14.95 -13.80
C CYS A 412 5.51 -15.38 -15.28
N GLU A 413 6.21 -16.47 -15.61
CA GLU A 413 6.29 -17.03 -16.96
C GLU A 413 6.18 -18.55 -16.94
N GLY A 414 5.25 -19.11 -17.75
CA GLY A 414 5.19 -20.55 -18.05
C GLY A 414 5.32 -21.50 -16.84
N PRO A 415 5.69 -22.78 -17.05
CA PRO A 415 6.07 -23.67 -15.98
C PRO A 415 7.54 -23.41 -15.58
N GLU A 416 7.88 -22.21 -15.11
CA GLU A 416 9.16 -22.00 -14.45
C GLU A 416 9.27 -22.88 -13.20
N LYS A 417 10.46 -23.43 -12.97
CA LYS A 417 10.73 -24.34 -11.86
C LYS A 417 10.54 -23.58 -10.55
N ARG A 418 9.65 -24.11 -9.70
CA ARG A 418 9.39 -23.70 -8.31
C ARG A 418 10.69 -23.47 -7.54
N GLU A 419 11.14 -22.23 -7.42
CA GLU A 419 11.81 -21.82 -6.19
C GLU A 419 10.72 -21.49 -5.20
N GLY A 420 10.49 -22.38 -4.23
CA GLY A 420 9.50 -22.21 -3.15
C GLY A 420 9.92 -21.13 -2.16
N LYS A 421 10.20 -19.92 -2.62
CA LYS A 421 10.47 -18.76 -1.79
C LYS A 421 9.13 -18.23 -1.29
N ALA A 422 8.88 -18.43 0.00
CA ALA A 422 7.80 -17.76 0.69
C ALA A 422 8.21 -16.28 0.86
N GLU A 423 7.62 -15.41 0.04
CA GLU A 423 7.84 -13.97 0.09
C GLU A 423 6.71 -13.29 0.87
N ASP A 424 6.98 -12.08 1.37
CA ASP A 424 6.04 -11.22 2.09
C ASP A 424 5.05 -10.50 1.15
N ARG A 425 5.36 -10.46 -0.15
CA ARG A 425 4.53 -9.95 -1.24
C ARG A 425 4.70 -10.76 -2.51
N GLY A 426 3.71 -10.72 -3.40
CA GLY A 426 3.82 -11.32 -4.74
C GLY A 426 4.39 -10.31 -5.73
N GLN A 427 5.41 -10.67 -6.52
CA GLN A 427 6.01 -9.78 -7.51
C GLN A 427 6.42 -10.51 -8.78
N CYS A 428 6.06 -9.91 -9.93
CA CYS A 428 6.51 -10.32 -11.25
C CYS A 428 7.05 -9.12 -12.01
N ASN A 429 8.30 -9.22 -12.47
CA ASN A 429 8.97 -8.16 -13.23
C ASN A 429 8.94 -8.48 -14.74
N HIS A 430 9.05 -7.46 -15.59
CA HIS A 430 9.11 -7.59 -17.05
C HIS A 430 7.89 -8.27 -17.70
N VAL A 431 6.72 -8.18 -17.05
CA VAL A 431 5.45 -8.70 -17.57
C VAL A 431 5.07 -7.94 -18.83
N ARG A 432 4.93 -8.63 -19.97
CA ARG A 432 4.53 -8.03 -21.25
C ARG A 432 3.04 -7.68 -21.26
N ILE A 433 2.67 -6.75 -22.14
CA ILE A 433 1.25 -6.48 -22.43
C ILE A 433 0.61 -7.78 -22.93
N ASN A 434 -0.63 -8.06 -22.51
CA ASN A 434 -1.38 -9.29 -22.81
C ASN A 434 -0.80 -10.57 -22.19
N GLN A 435 0.23 -10.47 -21.34
CA GLN A 435 0.73 -11.60 -20.57
C GLN A 435 -0.15 -11.83 -19.33
N THR A 436 -0.47 -13.10 -19.09
CA THR A 436 -1.12 -13.55 -17.86
C THR A 436 -0.07 -14.10 -16.92
N GLY A 437 -0.17 -13.77 -15.64
CA GLY A 437 0.63 -14.39 -14.58
C GLY A 437 -0.24 -14.92 -13.45
N LEU A 438 0.41 -15.64 -12.54
CA LEU A 438 -0.26 -16.28 -11.42
C LEU A 438 0.49 -16.03 -10.12
N CYS A 439 -0.22 -15.60 -9.08
CA CYS A 439 0.28 -15.57 -7.72
C CYS A 439 -0.54 -16.53 -6.86
N ARG A 440 0.14 -17.37 -6.09
CA ARG A 440 -0.48 -18.19 -5.05
C ARG A 440 -0.27 -17.49 -3.72
N VAL A 441 -1.35 -17.38 -2.97
CA VAL A 441 -1.39 -16.70 -1.68
C VAL A 441 -1.73 -17.73 -0.63
N TRP A 442 -0.85 -17.88 0.36
CA TRP A 442 -1.05 -18.79 1.48
C TRP A 442 -1.48 -17.98 2.69
N GLY A 443 -2.63 -18.29 3.27
CA GLY A 443 -3.10 -17.71 4.52
C GLY A 443 -3.09 -18.75 5.64
N LEU A 444 -2.47 -18.43 6.76
CA LEU A 444 -2.47 -19.23 7.98
C LEU A 444 -3.02 -18.39 9.12
N GLN A 445 -3.79 -19.00 10.01
CA GLN A 445 -4.14 -18.36 11.28
C GLN A 445 -3.54 -19.15 12.43
N ASP A 446 -2.72 -18.45 13.20
CA ASP A 446 -2.23 -18.85 14.51
C ASP A 446 -3.07 -18.15 15.57
N TRP A 447 -3.30 -18.83 16.69
CA TRP A 447 -4.01 -18.19 17.80
C TRP A 447 -3.00 -17.59 18.78
N PRO A 448 -3.13 -16.31 19.18
CA PRO A 448 -2.29 -15.78 20.24
C PRO A 448 -2.58 -16.54 21.54
N THR A 449 -1.56 -17.14 22.12
CA THR A 449 -1.61 -17.72 23.47
C THR A 449 -1.93 -16.62 24.48
N GLY A 450 -3.21 -16.36 24.75
CA GLY A 450 -3.62 -15.40 25.78
C GLY A 450 -4.97 -14.70 25.59
N HIS A 451 -5.54 -14.65 24.39
CA HIS A 451 -6.84 -13.99 24.17
C HIS A 451 -7.95 -15.00 23.86
N GLN A 452 -8.90 -15.17 24.79
CA GLN A 452 -10.16 -15.86 24.54
C GLN A 452 -11.07 -14.98 23.69
N LEU A 453 -11.04 -15.14 22.36
CA LEU A 453 -12.21 -14.80 21.56
C LEU A 453 -13.17 -16.01 21.63
N GLN A 454 -14.32 -15.79 22.25
CA GLN A 454 -15.41 -16.75 22.33
C GLN A 454 -16.09 -16.82 20.95
N TYR A 455 -15.61 -17.71 20.09
CA TYR A 455 -16.40 -18.19 18.96
C TYR A 455 -16.96 -19.56 19.31
N SER A 456 -18.29 -19.69 19.30
CA SER A 456 -19.00 -20.95 19.52
C SER A 456 -18.76 -21.88 18.33
N LEU A 457 -17.71 -22.70 18.42
CA LEU A 457 -17.28 -23.62 17.36
C LEU A 457 -18.04 -24.96 17.35
N CYS A 458 -18.77 -25.30 18.41
CA CYS A 458 -19.53 -26.55 18.50
C CYS A 458 -20.90 -26.26 19.15
N PRO A 459 -22.05 -26.62 18.52
CA PRO A 459 -23.33 -26.66 19.23
C PRO A 459 -23.28 -27.83 20.22
N TYR A 460 -23.77 -27.64 21.44
CA TYR A 460 -23.74 -28.58 22.58
C TYR A 460 -22.44 -28.55 23.41
N GLN A 461 -22.39 -27.59 24.34
CA GLN A 461 -21.70 -27.79 25.62
C GLN A 461 -22.65 -28.61 26.51
N CYS A 462 -22.29 -29.85 26.81
CA CYS A 462 -22.89 -30.56 27.94
C CYS A 462 -22.29 -30.01 29.22
N ASP A 463 -23.11 -29.34 30.02
CA ASP A 463 -22.78 -28.85 31.35
C ASP A 463 -22.86 -30.03 32.35
N PRO A 464 -21.76 -30.46 33.00
CA PRO A 464 -21.80 -31.55 33.96
C PRO A 464 -22.08 -30.98 35.35
N GLY A 465 -23.33 -30.66 35.64
CA GLY A 465 -23.65 -30.12 36.95
C GLY A 465 -25.11 -29.78 37.17
N LEU A 466 -25.98 -30.78 37.29
CA LEU A 466 -27.20 -30.74 38.10
C LEU A 466 -27.73 -32.18 38.24
N GLY A 467 -27.46 -32.79 39.39
CA GLY A 467 -28.09 -34.04 39.79
C GLY A 467 -29.59 -33.85 40.06
N PRO A 468 -30.38 -34.94 40.07
CA PRO A 468 -31.83 -34.87 40.10
C PRO A 468 -32.32 -34.61 41.53
N TYR A 469 -33.12 -33.55 41.73
CA TYR A 469 -34.06 -33.49 42.84
C TYR A 469 -35.45 -33.80 42.29
N LEU A 470 -35.96 -34.99 42.61
CA LEU A 470 -37.36 -35.37 42.57
C LEU A 470 -37.67 -35.96 43.95
N GLY A 471 -38.61 -35.34 44.68
CA GLY A 471 -39.23 -35.90 45.88
C GLY A 471 -38.50 -35.62 47.18
#